data_AF-A0A353LJI2-F1
#
_entry.id   AF-A0A353LJI2-F1
#
_cell.length_a   1.000
_cell.length_b   1.000
_cell.length_c   1.000
_cell.angle_alpha   90.00
_cell.angle_beta   90.00
_cell.angle_gamma   90.00
#
_symmetry.space_group_name_H-M   'P 1'
#
loop_
_entity.id
_entity.type
_entity.pdbx_description
1 polymer ?
#
loop_
_entity_poly.entity_id
_entity_poly.type
_entity_poly.pdbx_seq_one_letter_code
_entity_poly.pdbx_strand_id
1 'polypeptide(L)'
;DPRVRFFYRKNSWNSKIVQGFFDQGKAVPAYILDNVNYTEAGGKKTFVSWKGMGEPWVRYYGLPVEMDAAQNPAVYGDYFDYSNRSKLKIGDAEKTYTPFSGFQQEMIIGRYDFTLPTLPGGPVIQDLDNNPWYGMYMSTAEVNLYLAEFKLLGANLPKTASEYFNKALRASVEEYDRLAELNKIPYYGKTYDYDPNEKVIDLQNGEIDAMLANADYQLTGNTALDLEKIYIQQLLHFTLFPNDQFVTVRRSGCPKSNSTLIEWENFTSVPNNAIPRRFEVGSPSPTDLMYQILIDAYQSQGFTPGSSQDGTLLNSERVWQDINAPQFGQGPK
;
A
#
# COMPACT_ATOMS: atom_id res chain seq x y z
N ASP A 1 0.45 -7.74 -9.02
CA ASP A 1 -0.80 -6.96 -9.10
C ASP A 1 -0.51 -5.62 -9.79
N PRO A 2 -1.21 -5.26 -10.89
CA PRO A 2 -1.00 -3.97 -11.58
C PRO A 2 -1.28 -2.75 -10.70
N ARG A 3 -2.19 -2.86 -9.73
CA ARG A 3 -2.62 -1.70 -8.92
C ARG A 3 -1.51 -1.10 -8.07
N VAL A 4 -0.46 -1.86 -7.75
CA VAL A 4 0.75 -1.35 -7.08
C VAL A 4 1.30 -0.11 -7.79
N ARG A 5 1.23 -0.07 -9.13
CA ARG A 5 1.77 1.05 -9.91
C ARG A 5 0.94 2.33 -9.81
N PHE A 6 -0.33 2.18 -9.45
CA PHE A 6 -1.27 3.30 -9.29
C PHE A 6 -1.30 3.78 -7.83
N PHE A 7 -1.16 2.86 -6.87
CA PHE A 7 -1.17 3.18 -5.44
C PHE A 7 0.10 3.88 -4.97
N TYR A 8 1.23 3.50 -5.56
CA TYR A 8 2.55 3.92 -5.11
C TYR A 8 3.32 4.59 -6.24
N ARG A 9 4.27 5.44 -5.86
CA ARG A 9 5.24 5.99 -6.80
C ARG A 9 6.47 5.10 -6.90
N LYS A 10 7.13 5.10 -8.06
CA LYS A 10 8.47 4.52 -8.21
C LYS A 10 9.41 5.11 -7.17
N ASN A 11 10.29 4.29 -6.58
CA ASN A 11 11.40 4.78 -5.75
C ASN A 11 12.37 5.63 -6.61
N SER A 12 13.41 6.21 -6.01
CA SER A 12 14.31 7.12 -6.74
C SER A 12 15.35 6.46 -7.66
N TRP A 13 15.45 5.13 -7.68
CA TRP A 13 16.61 4.41 -8.23
C TRP A 13 16.44 3.95 -9.68
N ASN A 14 16.47 4.89 -10.62
CA ASN A 14 16.54 4.53 -12.05
C ASN A 14 17.93 4.04 -12.45
N SER A 15 18.06 3.51 -13.66
CA SER A 15 19.31 2.88 -14.11
C SER A 15 20.44 3.90 -14.20
N LYS A 16 20.13 5.17 -14.50
CA LYS A 16 21.11 6.27 -14.43
C LYS A 16 21.59 6.55 -13.01
N ILE A 17 20.70 6.51 -12.01
CA ILE A 17 21.11 6.65 -10.61
C ILE A 17 21.98 5.46 -10.20
N VAL A 18 21.58 4.22 -10.52
CA VAL A 18 22.39 3.02 -10.26
C VAL A 18 23.79 3.15 -10.87
N GLN A 19 23.88 3.57 -12.14
CA GLN A 19 25.17 3.80 -12.79
C GLN A 19 25.99 4.88 -12.10
N GLY A 20 25.36 5.98 -11.66
CA GLY A 20 26.07 7.03 -10.92
C GLY A 20 26.67 6.57 -9.59
N PHE A 21 26.03 5.62 -8.89
CA PHE A 21 26.62 4.97 -7.71
C PHE A 21 27.79 4.08 -8.08
N PHE A 22 27.66 3.28 -9.16
CA PHE A 22 28.76 2.46 -9.67
C PHE A 22 29.99 3.30 -10.06
N ASP A 23 29.77 4.44 -10.73
CA ASP A 23 30.84 5.34 -11.18
C ASP A 23 31.64 5.95 -10.01
N GLN A 24 30.98 6.14 -8.85
CA GLN A 24 31.62 6.63 -7.63
C GLN A 24 32.13 5.52 -6.70
N GLY A 25 31.99 4.24 -7.09
CA GLY A 25 32.34 3.10 -6.24
C GLY A 25 31.50 3.03 -4.95
N LYS A 26 30.29 3.62 -4.94
CA LYS A 26 29.38 3.60 -3.79
C LYS A 26 28.43 2.41 -3.87
N ALA A 27 28.03 1.92 -2.70
CA ALA A 27 27.06 0.83 -2.60
C ALA A 27 25.67 1.25 -3.07
N VAL A 28 25.01 0.34 -3.79
CA VAL A 28 23.59 0.41 -4.13
C VAL A 28 22.83 -0.45 -3.11
N PRO A 29 21.64 -0.05 -2.61
CA PRO A 29 20.84 -0.87 -1.72
C PRO A 29 20.69 -2.30 -2.23
N ALA A 30 20.86 -3.29 -1.36
CA ALA A 30 21.04 -4.69 -1.77
C ALA A 30 19.86 -5.20 -2.62
N TYR A 31 18.63 -4.98 -2.16
CA TYR A 31 17.42 -5.39 -2.87
C TYR A 31 17.23 -4.71 -4.24
N ILE A 32 17.83 -3.52 -4.44
CA ILE A 32 17.84 -2.85 -5.75
C ILE A 32 18.90 -3.50 -6.64
N LEU A 33 20.11 -3.72 -6.10
CA LEU A 33 21.21 -4.35 -6.81
C LEU A 33 20.88 -5.78 -7.27
N ASP A 34 20.12 -6.52 -6.47
CA ASP A 34 19.65 -7.87 -6.81
C ASP A 34 18.82 -7.89 -8.10
N ASN A 35 18.22 -6.76 -8.46
CA ASN A 35 17.44 -6.58 -9.69
C ASN A 35 18.24 -5.98 -10.85
N VAL A 36 19.55 -5.83 -10.72
CA VAL A 36 20.41 -5.23 -11.76
C VAL A 36 21.33 -6.29 -12.36
N ASN A 37 21.32 -6.42 -13.69
CA ASN A 37 22.41 -7.02 -14.44
C ASN A 37 23.49 -5.96 -14.67
N TYR A 38 24.73 -6.25 -14.31
CA TYR A 38 25.87 -5.38 -14.58
C TYR A 38 27.08 -6.20 -15.04
N THR A 39 27.96 -5.58 -15.82
CA THR A 39 29.30 -6.09 -16.11
C THR A 39 30.32 -5.44 -15.19
N GLU A 40 31.44 -6.12 -14.95
CA GLU A 40 32.56 -5.57 -14.20
C GLU A 40 33.86 -5.74 -14.98
N ALA A 41 34.54 -4.64 -15.27
CA ALA A 41 35.82 -4.63 -15.97
C ALA A 41 36.74 -3.59 -15.31
N GLY A 42 37.95 -4.02 -14.92
CA GLY A 42 38.92 -3.13 -14.26
C GLY A 42 38.40 -2.49 -12.96
N GLY A 43 37.56 -3.22 -12.21
CA GLY A 43 36.94 -2.74 -10.96
C GLY A 43 35.80 -1.72 -11.15
N LYS A 44 35.37 -1.48 -12.39
CA LYS A 44 34.23 -0.61 -12.70
C LYS A 44 33.01 -1.43 -13.07
N LYS A 45 31.89 -1.14 -12.41
CA LYS A 45 30.59 -1.74 -12.70
C LYS A 45 29.84 -0.90 -13.74
N THR A 46 29.19 -1.58 -14.67
CA THR A 46 28.35 -0.93 -15.70
C THR A 46 27.01 -1.63 -15.76
N PHE A 47 25.93 -0.86 -15.52
CA PHE A 47 24.56 -1.32 -15.67
C PHE A 47 24.31 -1.81 -17.11
N VAL A 48 23.66 -2.96 -17.24
CA VAL A 48 23.29 -3.55 -18.54
C VAL A 48 21.78 -3.56 -18.72
N SER A 49 21.06 -4.08 -17.73
CA SER A 49 19.59 -4.23 -17.79
C SER A 49 19.00 -4.50 -16.41
N TRP A 50 17.70 -4.33 -16.29
CA TRP A 50 16.93 -4.82 -15.15
C TRP A 50 16.70 -6.35 -15.27
N LYS A 51 16.68 -7.03 -14.12
CA LYS A 51 16.32 -8.46 -13.97
C LYS A 51 14.84 -8.62 -13.62
N GLY A 52 14.42 -9.88 -13.46
CA GLY A 52 13.09 -10.22 -12.93
C GLY A 52 11.98 -9.67 -13.80
N MET A 53 11.00 -9.00 -13.17
CA MET A 53 9.88 -8.37 -13.88
C MET A 53 10.29 -7.09 -14.65
N GLY A 54 11.51 -6.58 -14.45
CA GLY A 54 12.00 -5.38 -15.13
C GLY A 54 11.28 -4.09 -14.74
N GLU A 55 11.55 -3.00 -15.45
CA GLU A 55 10.78 -1.76 -15.33
C GLU A 55 9.35 -1.96 -15.86
N PRO A 56 8.32 -1.38 -15.21
CA PRO A 56 8.42 -0.47 -14.07
C PRO A 56 8.51 -1.18 -12.70
N TRP A 57 8.29 -2.49 -12.65
CA TRP A 57 8.08 -3.29 -11.43
C TRP A 57 9.22 -3.28 -10.43
N VAL A 58 10.47 -3.29 -10.89
CA VAL A 58 11.68 -3.25 -10.05
C VAL A 58 11.85 -1.95 -9.25
N ARG A 59 10.91 -1.02 -9.35
CA ARG A 59 10.93 0.29 -8.66
C ARG A 59 9.94 0.39 -7.52
N TYR A 60 9.18 -0.67 -7.25
CA TYR A 60 8.12 -0.69 -6.24
C TYR A 60 8.53 -1.55 -5.04
N TYR A 61 9.08 -0.89 -4.02
CA TYR A 61 9.50 -1.53 -2.78
C TYR A 61 8.89 -0.80 -1.57
N GLY A 62 8.16 -1.52 -0.73
CA GLY A 62 7.70 -1.01 0.55
C GLY A 62 8.82 -0.92 1.58
N LEU A 63 8.51 -0.29 2.71
CA LEU A 63 9.34 -0.41 3.91
C LEU A 63 9.23 -1.84 4.48
N PRO A 64 10.26 -2.35 5.18
CA PRO A 64 10.16 -3.63 5.88
C PRO A 64 9.08 -3.55 6.97
N VAL A 65 8.39 -4.67 7.18
CA VAL A 65 7.38 -4.82 8.25
C VAL A 65 8.11 -5.21 9.52
N GLU A 66 8.63 -4.21 10.25
CA GLU A 66 9.43 -4.42 11.46
C GLU A 66 9.26 -3.22 12.41
N MET A 67 9.16 -3.50 13.71
CA MET A 67 9.10 -2.48 14.75
C MET A 67 10.50 -1.95 15.06
N ASP A 68 10.62 -0.63 15.22
CA ASP A 68 11.88 0.05 15.52
C ASP A 68 13.03 -0.30 14.55
N ALA A 69 12.70 -0.65 13.30
CA ALA A 69 13.67 -1.08 12.28
C ALA A 69 14.82 -0.08 12.06
N ALA A 70 14.56 1.21 12.23
CA ALA A 70 15.58 2.27 12.15
C ALA A 70 16.71 2.13 13.19
N GLN A 71 16.45 1.46 14.32
CA GLN A 71 17.45 1.20 15.38
C GLN A 71 18.41 0.06 15.04
N ASN A 72 18.16 -0.69 13.97
CA ASN A 72 19.05 -1.72 13.46
C ASN A 72 19.58 -1.37 12.05
N PRO A 73 20.48 -0.37 11.94
CA PRO A 73 21.00 0.07 10.65
C PRO A 73 21.90 -0.98 9.96
N ALA A 74 22.35 -2.01 10.68
CA ALA A 74 23.10 -3.11 10.07
C ALA A 74 22.23 -3.91 9.10
N VAL A 75 20.94 -4.08 9.43
CA VAL A 75 19.98 -4.83 8.61
C VAL A 75 19.13 -3.89 7.74
N TYR A 76 18.60 -2.82 8.33
CA TYR A 76 17.60 -1.96 7.68
C TYR A 76 18.14 -0.59 7.27
N GLY A 77 19.45 -0.35 7.37
CA GLY A 77 20.04 0.95 7.06
C GLY A 77 19.83 1.37 5.61
N ASP A 78 19.69 0.42 4.67
CA ASP A 78 19.33 0.74 3.29
C ASP A 78 17.96 1.42 3.16
N TYR A 79 17.05 1.23 4.11
CA TYR A 79 15.73 1.88 4.13
C TYR A 79 15.70 3.14 5.00
N PHE A 80 16.31 3.11 6.19
CA PHE A 80 16.15 4.16 7.21
C PHE A 80 17.37 5.09 7.37
N ASP A 81 18.56 4.70 6.88
CA ASP A 81 19.79 5.50 6.86
C ASP A 81 20.13 5.99 5.42
N TYR A 82 19.10 6.06 4.58
CA TYR A 82 19.27 6.42 3.16
C TYR A 82 19.75 7.86 2.96
N SER A 83 19.53 8.76 3.92
CA SER A 83 20.05 10.13 3.87
C SER A 83 21.59 10.19 3.89
N ASN A 84 22.24 9.16 4.41
CA ASN A 84 23.69 8.99 4.39
C ASN A 84 24.15 8.00 3.32
N ARG A 85 23.48 6.85 3.20
CA ARG A 85 23.88 5.75 2.30
C ARG A 85 23.52 6.03 0.84
N SER A 86 22.33 6.56 0.61
CA SER A 86 21.74 6.77 -0.72
C SER A 86 21.93 8.21 -1.20
N LYS A 87 23.13 8.77 -0.99
CA LYS A 87 23.50 10.14 -1.35
C LYS A 87 24.66 10.16 -2.34
N LEU A 88 24.57 10.95 -3.41
CA LEU A 88 25.66 11.21 -4.34
C LEU A 88 26.01 12.69 -4.38
N LYS A 89 27.31 12.96 -4.49
CA LYS A 89 27.84 14.29 -4.81
C LYS A 89 28.63 14.21 -6.11
N ILE A 90 28.34 15.07 -7.08
CA ILE A 90 29.08 15.18 -8.35
C ILE A 90 29.41 16.67 -8.53
N GLY A 91 30.70 16.99 -8.53
CA GLY A 91 31.15 18.38 -8.44
C GLY A 91 30.62 19.05 -7.17
N ASP A 92 29.98 20.20 -7.33
CA ASP A 92 29.39 20.98 -6.22
C ASP A 92 27.93 20.62 -5.91
N ALA A 93 27.30 19.75 -6.72
CA ALA A 93 25.92 19.33 -6.53
C ALA A 93 25.81 18.03 -5.73
N GLU A 94 24.84 17.96 -4.82
CA GLU A 94 24.54 16.77 -4.01
C GLU A 94 23.05 16.44 -4.08
N LYS A 95 22.71 15.14 -4.15
CA LYS A 95 21.32 14.64 -4.09
C LYS A 95 21.23 13.37 -3.25
N THR A 96 20.07 13.19 -2.63
CA THR A 96 19.69 11.99 -1.87
C THR A 96 18.57 11.25 -2.58
N TYR A 97 18.62 9.93 -2.60
CA TYR A 97 17.71 9.05 -3.34
C TYR A 97 16.91 8.17 -2.39
N THR A 98 15.59 8.29 -2.43
CA THR A 98 14.69 7.48 -1.60
C THR A 98 14.63 6.06 -2.16
N PRO A 99 14.95 5.03 -1.35
CA PRO A 99 15.12 3.68 -1.85
C PRO A 99 13.82 2.85 -1.81
N PHE A 100 12.79 3.35 -1.13
CA PHE A 100 11.45 2.79 -1.08
C PHE A 100 10.41 3.66 -1.82
N SER A 101 9.27 3.06 -2.10
CA SER A 101 8.09 3.67 -2.69
C SER A 101 7.20 4.28 -1.61
N GLY A 102 6.71 5.49 -1.88
CA GLY A 102 5.65 6.11 -1.08
C GLY A 102 4.31 6.04 -1.79
N PHE A 103 3.23 6.40 -1.11
CA PHE A 103 1.93 6.59 -1.75
C PHE A 103 2.02 7.60 -2.91
N GLN A 104 1.29 7.31 -3.98
CA GLN A 104 1.13 8.21 -5.10
C GLN A 104 0.26 9.41 -4.66
N GLN A 105 0.91 10.56 -4.46
CA GLN A 105 0.27 11.74 -3.86
C GLN A 105 -0.82 12.32 -4.77
N GLU A 106 -0.60 12.30 -6.09
CA GLU A 106 -1.59 12.80 -7.06
C GLU A 106 -2.88 11.98 -7.07
N MET A 107 -2.87 10.72 -6.60
CA MET A 107 -4.10 9.95 -6.41
C MET A 107 -4.90 10.36 -5.17
N ILE A 108 -4.29 11.09 -4.23
CA ILE A 108 -4.90 11.46 -2.93
C ILE A 108 -5.33 12.93 -2.92
N ILE A 109 -4.48 13.83 -3.43
CA ILE A 109 -4.71 15.29 -3.37
C ILE A 109 -4.75 15.97 -4.74
N GLY A 110 -4.39 15.28 -5.82
CA GLY A 110 -4.42 15.74 -7.23
C GLY A 110 -3.45 16.86 -7.61
N ARG A 111 -3.11 17.78 -6.70
CA ARG A 111 -2.19 18.91 -6.93
C ARG A 111 -0.89 18.69 -6.17
N TYR A 112 -0.01 17.89 -6.74
CA TYR A 112 1.29 17.60 -6.16
C TYR A 112 2.36 17.74 -7.23
N ASP A 113 3.40 18.50 -6.94
CA ASP A 113 4.52 18.67 -7.87
C ASP A 113 5.39 17.42 -7.85
N PHE A 114 5.67 16.87 -9.02
CA PHE A 114 6.61 15.77 -9.19
C PHE A 114 7.95 16.27 -9.69
N THR A 115 9.03 15.75 -9.12
CA THR A 115 10.40 15.99 -9.62
C THR A 115 11.07 14.65 -9.89
N LEU A 116 11.51 14.47 -11.13
CA LEU A 116 12.19 13.24 -11.54
C LEU A 116 13.53 13.09 -10.82
N PRO A 117 13.86 11.90 -10.29
CA PRO A 117 15.19 11.61 -9.78
C PRO A 117 16.24 11.64 -10.90
N THR A 118 17.13 12.64 -10.85
CA THR A 118 18.28 12.76 -11.76
C THR A 118 19.58 12.80 -10.97
N LEU A 119 20.72 12.52 -11.63
CA LEU A 119 22.05 12.64 -11.03
C LEU A 119 22.31 14.08 -10.52
N PRO A 120 23.21 14.28 -9.53
CA PRO A 120 23.60 15.61 -9.10
C PRO A 120 24.21 16.40 -10.27
N GLY A 121 23.84 17.68 -10.40
CA GLY A 121 24.23 18.52 -11.55
C GLY A 121 23.52 18.18 -12.88
N GLY A 122 22.71 17.12 -12.91
CA GLY A 122 21.85 16.78 -14.05
C GLY A 122 20.65 17.72 -14.21
N PRO A 123 19.86 17.54 -15.28
CA PRO A 123 18.71 18.38 -15.55
C PRO A 123 17.67 18.31 -14.44
N VAL A 124 16.95 19.42 -14.24
CA VAL A 124 15.75 19.49 -13.41
C VAL A 124 14.56 19.20 -14.31
N ILE A 125 13.92 18.05 -14.09
CA ILE A 125 12.75 17.61 -14.87
C ILE A 125 11.59 17.48 -13.89
N GLN A 126 10.53 18.23 -14.12
CA GLN A 126 9.41 18.37 -13.20
C GLN A 126 8.08 18.27 -13.93
N ASP A 127 7.09 17.77 -13.21
CA ASP A 127 5.68 17.92 -13.52
C ASP A 127 5.09 18.89 -12.50
N LEU A 128 4.64 20.06 -12.96
CA LEU A 128 4.11 21.14 -12.13
C LEU A 128 2.65 21.46 -12.53
N ASP A 129 2.05 20.63 -13.39
CA ASP A 129 0.73 20.88 -13.92
C ASP A 129 -0.31 20.66 -12.83
N ASN A 130 -1.07 21.71 -12.54
CA ASN A 130 -2.18 21.61 -11.62
C ASN A 130 -3.38 20.96 -12.32
N ASN A 131 -3.79 19.78 -11.85
CA ASN A 131 -4.96 19.07 -12.38
C ASN A 131 -6.08 19.02 -11.33
N PRO A 132 -7.36 18.95 -11.76
CA PRO A 132 -8.44 18.57 -10.88
C PRO A 132 -8.18 17.18 -10.30
N TRP A 133 -8.47 17.01 -9.02
CA TRP A 133 -8.42 15.68 -8.41
C TRP A 133 -9.66 14.87 -8.81
N TYR A 134 -9.42 13.64 -9.27
CA TYR A 134 -10.44 12.64 -9.54
C TYR A 134 -10.36 11.57 -8.46
N GLY A 135 -11.36 11.56 -7.58
CA GLY A 135 -11.53 10.55 -6.55
C GLY A 135 -12.55 9.49 -6.92
N MET A 136 -12.49 8.36 -6.21
CA MET A 136 -13.52 7.33 -6.22
C MET A 136 -14.26 7.40 -4.88
N TYR A 137 -15.59 7.41 -4.91
CA TYR A 137 -16.40 7.37 -3.69
C TYR A 137 -17.04 6.00 -3.50
N MET A 138 -17.67 5.49 -4.56
CA MET A 138 -18.25 4.14 -4.58
C MET A 138 -17.93 3.49 -5.93
N SER A 139 -17.62 2.19 -5.95
CA SER A 139 -17.11 1.52 -7.15
C SER A 139 -17.87 0.23 -7.51
N THR A 140 -17.78 -0.16 -8.78
CA THR A 140 -18.24 -1.49 -9.20
C THR A 140 -17.46 -2.60 -8.48
N ALA A 141 -16.19 -2.36 -8.16
CA ALA A 141 -15.33 -3.35 -7.55
C ALA A 141 -15.79 -3.71 -6.13
N GLU A 142 -15.95 -2.71 -5.25
CA GLU A 142 -16.34 -2.97 -3.86
C GLU A 142 -17.71 -3.65 -3.76
N VAL A 143 -18.67 -3.24 -4.60
CA VAL A 143 -20.02 -3.85 -4.59
C VAL A 143 -19.92 -5.32 -4.96
N ASN A 144 -19.10 -5.66 -5.95
CA ASN A 144 -18.91 -7.06 -6.34
C ASN A 144 -18.07 -7.84 -5.30
N LEU A 145 -17.17 -7.19 -4.55
CA LEU A 145 -16.49 -7.83 -3.41
C LEU A 145 -17.47 -8.15 -2.29
N TYR A 146 -18.38 -7.22 -1.95
CA TYR A 146 -19.45 -7.47 -0.97
C TYR A 146 -20.40 -8.58 -1.42
N LEU A 147 -20.77 -8.60 -2.71
CA LEU A 147 -21.63 -9.66 -3.26
C LEU A 147 -20.93 -11.03 -3.27
N ALA A 148 -19.64 -11.07 -3.59
CA ALA A 148 -18.85 -12.31 -3.50
C ALA A 148 -18.82 -12.83 -2.05
N GLU A 149 -18.56 -11.93 -1.10
CA GLU A 149 -18.57 -12.24 0.33
C GLU A 149 -19.94 -12.76 0.79
N PHE A 150 -21.01 -12.01 0.53
CA PHE A 150 -22.36 -12.39 0.92
C PHE A 150 -22.77 -13.73 0.32
N LYS A 151 -22.36 -14.01 -0.93
CA LYS A 151 -22.61 -15.31 -1.57
C LYS A 151 -21.94 -16.45 -0.78
N LEU A 152 -20.71 -16.27 -0.32
CA LEU A 152 -20.01 -17.27 0.50
C LEU A 152 -20.61 -17.41 1.90
N LEU A 153 -21.14 -16.33 2.46
CA LEU A 153 -21.85 -16.32 3.75
C LEU A 153 -23.30 -16.83 3.66
N GLY A 154 -23.73 -17.34 2.49
CA GLY A 154 -25.01 -18.02 2.32
C GLY A 154 -26.15 -17.14 1.77
N ALA A 155 -25.89 -15.91 1.34
CA ALA A 155 -26.90 -15.09 0.69
C ALA A 155 -27.36 -15.70 -0.64
N ASN A 156 -28.68 -15.67 -0.87
CA ASN A 156 -29.27 -16.15 -2.11
C ASN A 156 -29.10 -15.12 -3.25
N LEU A 157 -27.89 -15.06 -3.83
CA LEU A 157 -27.56 -14.20 -4.96
C LEU A 157 -27.53 -14.99 -6.30
N PRO A 158 -27.90 -14.36 -7.43
CA PRO A 158 -28.09 -15.05 -8.70
C PRO A 158 -26.80 -15.54 -9.37
N LYS A 159 -25.65 -14.97 -9.06
CA LYS A 159 -24.34 -15.42 -9.60
C LYS A 159 -23.54 -16.19 -8.55
N THR A 160 -22.52 -16.90 -9.00
CA THR A 160 -21.54 -17.55 -8.14
C THR A 160 -20.61 -16.53 -7.46
N ALA A 161 -19.98 -16.91 -6.35
CA ALA A 161 -19.00 -16.05 -5.69
C ALA A 161 -17.82 -15.73 -6.61
N SER A 162 -17.35 -16.70 -7.40
CA SER A 162 -16.25 -16.52 -8.35
C SER A 162 -16.60 -15.52 -9.46
N GLU A 163 -17.83 -15.52 -9.96
CA GLU A 163 -18.27 -14.53 -10.96
C GLU A 163 -18.25 -13.10 -10.40
N TYR A 164 -18.74 -12.91 -9.17
CA TYR A 164 -18.66 -11.62 -8.49
C TYR A 164 -17.21 -11.21 -8.22
N PHE A 165 -16.41 -12.12 -7.68
CA PHE A 165 -15.01 -11.88 -7.36
C PHE A 165 -14.18 -11.50 -8.58
N ASN A 166 -14.26 -12.27 -9.67
CA ASN A 166 -13.52 -11.97 -10.90
C ASN A 166 -13.95 -10.62 -11.51
N LYS A 167 -15.24 -10.29 -11.44
CA LYS A 167 -15.75 -8.97 -11.87
C LYS A 167 -15.19 -7.85 -11.00
N ALA A 168 -15.15 -8.05 -9.68
CA ALA A 168 -14.59 -7.10 -8.74
C ALA A 168 -13.10 -6.81 -9.00
N LEU A 169 -12.30 -7.87 -9.18
CA LEU A 169 -10.86 -7.74 -9.43
C LEU A 169 -10.57 -6.94 -10.70
N ARG A 170 -11.24 -7.29 -11.80
CA ARG A 170 -11.12 -6.56 -13.06
C ARG A 170 -11.52 -5.09 -12.90
N ALA A 171 -12.71 -4.84 -12.35
CA ALA A 171 -13.21 -3.48 -12.14
C ALA A 171 -12.30 -2.66 -11.23
N SER A 172 -11.67 -3.28 -10.22
CA SER A 172 -10.73 -2.58 -9.35
C SER A 172 -9.50 -2.13 -10.11
N VAL A 173 -8.92 -2.98 -10.97
CA VAL A 173 -7.72 -2.62 -11.73
C VAL A 173 -8.06 -1.52 -12.74
N GLU A 174 -9.14 -1.71 -13.50
CA GLU A 174 -9.59 -0.76 -14.54
C GLU A 174 -9.94 0.61 -13.95
N GLU A 175 -10.60 0.67 -12.79
CA GLU A 175 -10.94 1.95 -12.17
C GLU A 175 -9.69 2.68 -11.66
N TYR A 176 -8.72 1.97 -11.09
CA TYR A 176 -7.48 2.61 -10.65
C TYR A 176 -6.58 3.07 -11.81
N ASP A 177 -6.57 2.34 -12.92
CA ASP A 177 -5.93 2.75 -14.17
C ASP A 177 -6.57 4.04 -14.72
N ARG A 178 -7.91 4.07 -14.80
CA ARG A 178 -8.67 5.26 -15.21
C ARG A 178 -8.40 6.47 -14.31
N LEU A 179 -8.34 6.27 -12.99
CA LEU A 179 -8.02 7.35 -12.05
C LEU A 179 -6.58 7.81 -12.19
N ALA A 180 -5.63 6.91 -12.46
CA ALA A 180 -4.24 7.27 -12.74
C ALA A 180 -4.12 8.15 -14.00
N GLU A 181 -4.85 7.82 -15.06
CA GLU A 181 -4.96 8.65 -16.27
C GLU A 181 -5.51 10.04 -15.97
N LEU A 182 -6.66 10.11 -15.29
CA LEU A 182 -7.37 11.36 -15.06
C LEU A 182 -6.63 12.30 -14.11
N ASN A 183 -5.98 11.74 -13.08
CA ASN A 183 -5.11 12.50 -12.18
C ASN A 183 -3.76 12.82 -12.82
N LYS A 184 -3.45 12.25 -14.01
CA LYS A 184 -2.20 12.44 -14.76
C LYS A 184 -0.94 12.13 -13.96
N ILE A 185 -1.00 11.06 -13.18
CA ILE A 185 0.07 10.71 -12.25
C ILE A 185 1.41 10.52 -12.99
N PRO A 186 2.55 10.76 -12.32
CA PRO A 186 3.86 10.64 -12.95
C PRO A 186 4.06 9.27 -13.61
N TYR A 187 4.63 9.30 -14.81
CA TYR A 187 4.85 8.13 -15.70
C TYR A 187 3.61 7.53 -16.38
N TYR A 188 2.40 8.06 -16.17
CA TYR A 188 1.22 7.60 -16.90
C TYR A 188 1.20 8.23 -18.30
N GLY A 189 1.10 7.40 -19.35
CA GLY A 189 1.12 7.79 -20.75
C GLY A 189 2.46 8.33 -21.28
N LYS A 190 3.47 8.51 -20.42
CA LYS A 190 4.76 9.11 -20.79
C LYS A 190 5.94 8.61 -19.98
N THR A 191 7.12 8.63 -20.59
CA THR A 191 8.41 8.69 -19.89
C THR A 191 8.93 10.12 -19.90
N TYR A 192 9.96 10.42 -19.11
CA TYR A 192 10.54 11.76 -19.04
C TYR A 192 11.80 11.93 -19.91
N ASP A 193 12.03 10.99 -20.83
CA ASP A 193 13.18 10.91 -21.76
C ASP A 193 14.57 11.05 -21.10
N TYR A 194 14.62 10.82 -19.78
CA TYR A 194 15.84 10.90 -19.02
C TYR A 194 16.58 9.58 -19.04
N ASP A 195 15.92 8.46 -18.77
CA ASP A 195 16.53 7.14 -18.70
C ASP A 195 15.93 6.23 -19.79
N PRO A 196 16.73 5.68 -20.72
CA PRO A 196 16.24 4.84 -21.81
C PRO A 196 15.62 3.51 -21.34
N ASN A 197 15.87 3.11 -20.09
CA ASN A 197 15.31 1.89 -19.50
C ASN A 197 13.98 2.13 -18.79
N GLU A 198 13.53 3.39 -18.66
CA GLU A 198 12.24 3.70 -18.05
C GLU A 198 11.08 3.17 -18.90
N LYS A 199 10.03 2.74 -18.19
CA LYS A 199 8.76 2.33 -18.78
C LYS A 199 7.62 3.12 -18.16
N VAL A 200 6.59 3.36 -18.96
CA VAL A 200 5.31 3.91 -18.52
C VAL A 200 4.64 2.96 -17.52
N ILE A 201 3.68 3.46 -16.75
CA ILE A 201 3.02 2.68 -15.69
C ILE A 201 1.60 2.25 -16.05
N ASP A 202 1.10 2.70 -17.20
CA ASP A 202 -0.21 2.38 -17.79
C ASP A 202 -0.48 0.88 -17.70
N LEU A 203 -1.75 0.51 -17.49
CA LEU A 203 -2.16 -0.87 -17.62
C LEU A 203 -1.84 -1.40 -19.03
N GLN A 204 -1.13 -2.52 -19.10
CA GLN A 204 -0.76 -3.16 -20.36
C GLN A 204 -1.75 -4.28 -20.71
N ASN A 205 -1.91 -4.53 -22.00
CA ASN A 205 -2.76 -5.60 -22.50
C ASN A 205 -2.38 -6.96 -21.89
N GLY A 206 -3.38 -7.67 -21.38
CA GLY A 206 -3.22 -9.00 -20.77
C GLY A 206 -2.78 -9.01 -19.31
N GLU A 207 -2.43 -7.88 -18.70
CA GLU A 207 -2.00 -7.87 -17.29
C GLU A 207 -3.11 -8.26 -16.32
N ILE A 208 -4.36 -7.85 -16.58
CA ILE A 208 -5.51 -8.29 -15.77
C ILE A 208 -5.71 -9.80 -15.90
N ASP A 209 -5.65 -10.34 -17.12
CA ASP A 209 -5.87 -11.77 -17.34
C ASP A 209 -4.75 -12.62 -16.73
N ALA A 210 -3.50 -12.15 -16.81
CA ALA A 210 -2.36 -12.78 -16.14
C ALA A 210 -2.51 -12.75 -14.61
N MET A 211 -2.99 -11.64 -14.05
CA MET A 211 -3.30 -11.53 -12.62
C MET A 211 -4.40 -12.52 -12.22
N LEU A 212 -5.51 -12.56 -12.97
CA LEU A 212 -6.62 -13.46 -12.71
C LEU A 212 -6.21 -14.93 -12.85
N ALA A 213 -5.30 -15.27 -13.75
CA ALA A 213 -4.83 -16.66 -13.90
C ALA A 213 -4.02 -17.18 -12.71
N ASN A 214 -3.52 -16.31 -11.84
CA ASN A 214 -2.78 -16.72 -10.65
C ASN A 214 -3.74 -17.35 -9.61
N ALA A 215 -3.33 -18.48 -9.01
CA ALA A 215 -4.13 -19.23 -8.04
C ALA A 215 -4.55 -18.40 -6.82
N ASP A 216 -3.75 -17.41 -6.41
CA ASP A 216 -4.07 -16.52 -5.29
C ASP A 216 -5.29 -15.62 -5.59
N TYR A 217 -5.61 -15.42 -6.86
CA TYR A 217 -6.76 -14.64 -7.35
C TYR A 217 -7.94 -15.51 -7.78
N GLN A 218 -7.91 -16.82 -7.51
CA GLN A 218 -9.00 -17.74 -7.83
C GLN A 218 -9.67 -18.29 -6.58
N LEU A 219 -11.00 -18.24 -6.52
CA LEU A 219 -11.75 -18.90 -5.46
C LEU A 219 -11.74 -20.42 -5.70
N THR A 220 -11.57 -21.17 -4.62
CA THR A 220 -11.24 -22.60 -4.61
C THR A 220 -12.40 -23.48 -4.16
N GLY A 221 -13.48 -22.88 -3.63
CA GLY A 221 -14.56 -23.56 -2.95
C GLY A 221 -14.29 -23.81 -1.46
N ASN A 222 -13.08 -23.52 -0.96
CA ASN A 222 -12.80 -23.51 0.47
C ASN A 222 -13.26 -22.18 1.06
N THR A 223 -14.42 -22.17 1.74
CA THR A 223 -15.05 -20.95 2.26
C THR A 223 -14.11 -20.07 3.08
N ALA A 224 -13.31 -20.64 3.99
CA ALA A 224 -12.42 -19.86 4.86
C ALA A 224 -11.28 -19.20 4.09
N LEU A 225 -10.69 -19.91 3.11
CA LEU A 225 -9.64 -19.35 2.24
C LEU A 225 -10.23 -18.35 1.24
N ASP A 226 -11.40 -18.64 0.67
CA ASP A 226 -12.05 -17.81 -0.32
C ASP A 226 -12.54 -16.49 0.29
N LEU A 227 -13.04 -16.51 1.53
CA LEU A 227 -13.34 -15.30 2.30
C LEU A 227 -12.07 -14.47 2.54
N GLU A 228 -10.97 -15.09 2.94
CA GLU A 228 -9.69 -14.38 3.11
C GLU A 228 -9.23 -13.73 1.80
N LYS A 229 -9.31 -14.42 0.66
CA LYS A 229 -9.01 -13.85 -0.66
C LYS A 229 -9.88 -12.62 -0.94
N ILE A 230 -11.18 -12.70 -0.67
CA ILE A 230 -12.10 -11.58 -0.84
C ILE A 230 -11.73 -10.41 0.07
N TYR A 231 -11.45 -10.64 1.36
CA TYR A 231 -11.09 -9.58 2.31
C TYR A 231 -9.74 -8.93 1.99
N ILE A 232 -8.72 -9.71 1.61
CA ILE A 232 -7.45 -9.15 1.13
C ILE A 232 -7.70 -8.23 -0.07
N GLN A 233 -8.60 -8.62 -0.98
CA GLN A 233 -8.92 -7.81 -2.15
C GLN A 233 -9.76 -6.58 -1.82
N GLN A 234 -10.60 -6.63 -0.78
CA GLN A 234 -11.23 -5.43 -0.19
C GLN A 234 -10.14 -4.49 0.35
N LEU A 235 -9.20 -4.99 1.15
CA LEU A 235 -8.11 -4.17 1.70
C LEU A 235 -7.25 -3.54 0.61
N LEU A 236 -6.89 -4.29 -0.43
CA LEU A 236 -6.15 -3.76 -1.58
C LEU A 236 -6.99 -2.72 -2.34
N HIS A 237 -8.29 -2.96 -2.54
CA HIS A 237 -9.17 -1.97 -3.17
C HIS A 237 -9.32 -0.69 -2.35
N PHE A 238 -9.23 -0.80 -1.02
CA PHE A 238 -9.32 0.35 -0.12
C PHE A 238 -7.94 0.98 0.20
N THR A 239 -6.89 0.70 -0.55
CA THR A 239 -5.53 1.21 -0.28
C THR A 239 -5.44 2.73 -0.10
N LEU A 240 -6.30 3.50 -0.77
CA LEU A 240 -6.37 4.96 -0.62
C LEU A 240 -7.53 5.44 0.30
N PHE A 241 -8.19 4.50 0.99
CA PHE A 241 -9.38 4.69 1.81
C PHE A 241 -9.14 4.09 3.21
N PRO A 242 -8.35 4.77 4.06
CA PRO A 242 -7.90 4.20 5.33
C PRO A 242 -9.04 3.87 6.30
N ASN A 243 -10.14 4.61 6.24
CA ASN A 243 -11.33 4.34 7.06
C ASN A 243 -11.95 2.99 6.68
N ASP A 244 -12.12 2.74 5.38
CA ASP A 244 -12.68 1.49 4.86
C ASP A 244 -11.74 0.31 5.07
N GLN A 245 -10.42 0.51 4.95
CA GLN A 245 -9.44 -0.50 5.38
C GLN A 245 -9.58 -0.83 6.86
N PHE A 246 -9.64 0.18 7.73
CA PHE A 246 -9.75 -0.03 9.17
C PHE A 246 -11.05 -0.74 9.57
N VAL A 247 -12.18 -0.42 8.92
CA VAL A 247 -13.44 -1.14 9.09
C VAL A 247 -13.33 -2.57 8.57
N THR A 248 -12.74 -2.78 7.39
CA THR A 248 -12.59 -4.10 6.76
C THR A 248 -11.72 -5.03 7.60
N VAL A 249 -10.55 -4.57 8.05
CA VAL A 249 -9.65 -5.34 8.94
C VAL A 249 -10.38 -5.72 10.24
N ARG A 250 -11.09 -4.78 10.87
CA ARG A 250 -11.83 -5.08 12.10
C ARG A 250 -12.90 -6.15 11.89
N ARG A 251 -13.74 -5.99 10.87
CA ARG A 251 -14.88 -6.88 10.62
C ARG A 251 -14.46 -8.28 10.15
N SER A 252 -13.36 -8.38 9.40
CA SER A 252 -12.89 -9.64 8.82
C SER A 252 -11.84 -10.36 9.66
N GLY A 253 -11.12 -9.64 10.53
CA GLY A 253 -9.90 -10.13 11.17
C GLY A 253 -8.77 -10.48 10.19
N CYS A 254 -8.89 -10.08 8.91
CA CYS A 254 -7.89 -10.29 7.88
C CYS A 254 -6.95 -9.08 7.76
N PRO A 255 -5.69 -9.28 7.35
CA PRO A 255 -5.07 -10.58 7.02
C PRO A 255 -4.91 -11.51 8.24
N LYS A 256 -4.77 -12.82 8.02
CA LYS A 256 -4.59 -13.81 9.11
C LYS A 256 -3.13 -13.91 9.52
N SER A 257 -2.86 -14.19 10.80
CA SER A 257 -1.51 -14.38 11.33
C SER A 257 -0.79 -15.64 10.88
N ASN A 258 -1.42 -16.49 10.07
CA ASN A 258 -0.80 -17.66 9.45
C ASN A 258 -1.25 -17.79 7.98
N SER A 259 -1.58 -16.65 7.37
CA SER A 259 -1.99 -16.59 5.99
C SER A 259 -0.87 -17.07 5.07
N THR A 260 -1.20 -17.89 4.08
CA THR A 260 -0.29 -18.20 2.98
C THR A 260 -0.35 -17.14 1.86
N LEU A 261 -1.18 -16.10 2.02
CA LEU A 261 -1.34 -14.99 1.08
C LEU A 261 -0.58 -13.77 1.59
N ILE A 262 -1.19 -13.01 2.50
CA ILE A 262 -0.58 -11.88 3.18
C ILE A 262 -0.73 -12.13 4.68
N GLU A 263 0.38 -12.27 5.38
CA GLU A 263 0.37 -12.58 6.81
C GLU A 263 0.18 -11.32 7.66
N TRP A 264 -0.61 -11.44 8.73
CA TRP A 264 -0.62 -10.43 9.79
C TRP A 264 0.60 -10.61 10.69
N GLU A 265 1.51 -9.65 10.62
CA GLU A 265 2.70 -9.62 11.47
C GLU A 265 2.31 -9.36 12.93
N ASN A 266 2.78 -10.23 13.82
CA ASN A 266 2.55 -10.09 15.26
C ASN A 266 3.77 -9.49 15.94
N PHE A 267 3.68 -8.23 16.31
CA PHE A 267 4.76 -7.56 17.04
C PHE A 267 4.72 -7.94 18.52
N THR A 268 5.84 -8.42 19.06
CA THR A 268 5.94 -8.80 20.48
C THR A 268 5.73 -7.61 21.42
N SER A 269 6.04 -6.39 20.97
CA SER A 269 5.89 -5.16 21.74
C SER A 269 4.46 -4.62 21.76
N VAL A 270 3.62 -5.00 20.80
CA VAL A 270 2.23 -4.53 20.67
C VAL A 270 1.33 -5.72 20.35
N PRO A 271 0.76 -6.41 21.36
CA PRO A 271 -0.09 -7.55 21.10
C PRO A 271 -1.39 -7.12 20.40
N ASN A 272 -1.97 -8.00 19.58
CA ASN A 272 -3.15 -7.68 18.77
C ASN A 272 -4.37 -7.20 19.58
N ASN A 273 -4.49 -7.64 20.84
CA ASN A 273 -5.55 -7.18 21.74
C ASN A 273 -5.28 -5.81 22.36
N ALA A 274 -4.13 -5.18 22.10
CA ALA A 274 -3.79 -3.82 22.49
C ALA A 274 -3.88 -2.82 21.32
N ILE A 275 -4.15 -3.29 20.09
CA ILE A 275 -4.38 -2.41 18.94
C ILE A 275 -5.81 -1.85 19.05
N PRO A 276 -6.04 -0.52 19.11
CA PRO A 276 -7.38 0.04 19.28
C PRO A 276 -8.38 -0.40 18.18
N ARG A 277 -9.63 -0.69 18.57
CA ARG A 277 -10.73 -1.02 17.65
C ARG A 277 -11.81 0.06 17.61
N ARG A 278 -11.75 1.02 18.53
CA ARG A 278 -12.50 2.28 18.54
C ARG A 278 -11.56 3.44 18.91
N PHE A 279 -12.03 4.65 18.66
CA PHE A 279 -11.40 5.87 19.18
C PHE A 279 -11.92 6.18 20.58
N GLU A 280 -11.15 6.95 21.33
CA GLU A 280 -11.53 7.46 22.66
C GLU A 280 -12.79 8.30 22.59
N VAL A 281 -13.61 8.24 23.64
CA VAL A 281 -14.70 9.18 23.87
C VAL A 281 -14.36 10.00 25.10
N GLY A 282 -14.38 11.33 24.95
CA GLY A 282 -13.98 12.23 26.03
C GLY A 282 -15.00 12.27 27.17
N SER A 283 -14.52 12.48 28.39
CA SER A 283 -15.37 12.75 29.55
C SER A 283 -16.13 14.07 29.34
N PRO A 284 -17.48 14.05 29.26
CA PRO A 284 -18.23 15.27 29.03
C PRO A 284 -18.16 16.17 30.26
N SER A 285 -18.09 17.49 30.04
CA SER A 285 -18.16 18.45 31.14
C SER A 285 -19.53 18.34 31.82
N PRO A 286 -19.62 18.37 33.16
CA PRO A 286 -20.91 18.44 33.85
C PRO A 286 -21.76 19.65 33.46
N THR A 287 -21.15 20.69 32.88
CA THR A 287 -21.84 21.89 32.36
C THR A 287 -22.21 21.80 30.88
N ASP A 288 -21.88 20.70 30.20
CA ASP A 288 -22.29 20.46 28.82
C ASP A 288 -23.81 20.31 28.75
N LEU A 289 -24.45 21.03 27.82
CA LEU A 289 -25.89 20.97 27.60
C LEU A 289 -26.34 19.55 27.21
N MET A 290 -25.44 18.75 26.65
CA MET A 290 -25.66 17.38 26.21
C MET A 290 -25.15 16.33 27.21
N TYR A 291 -24.70 16.71 28.41
CA TYR A 291 -24.02 15.84 29.36
C TYR A 291 -24.72 14.48 29.56
N GLN A 292 -26.02 14.52 29.90
CA GLN A 292 -26.77 13.28 30.17
C GLN A 292 -26.88 12.40 28.93
N ILE A 293 -27.12 13.00 27.76
CA ILE A 293 -27.23 12.28 26.49
C ILE A 293 -25.89 11.61 26.12
N LEU A 294 -24.77 12.29 26.35
CA LEU A 294 -23.43 11.71 26.10
C LEU A 294 -23.14 10.55 27.04
N ILE A 295 -23.39 10.71 28.35
CA ILE A 295 -23.19 9.65 29.33
C ILE A 295 -24.07 8.44 29.04
N ASP A 296 -25.36 8.65 28.75
CA ASP A 296 -26.29 7.57 28.40
C ASP A 296 -25.86 6.86 27.11
N ALA A 297 -25.40 7.61 26.10
CA ALA A 297 -24.89 7.06 24.84
C ALA A 297 -23.62 6.22 25.06
N TYR A 298 -22.68 6.66 25.90
CA TYR A 298 -21.48 5.88 26.22
C TYR A 298 -21.85 4.62 27.00
N GLN A 299 -22.71 4.74 28.00
CA GLN A 299 -23.16 3.59 28.80
C GLN A 299 -23.88 2.55 27.93
N SER A 300 -24.76 2.98 27.02
CA SER A 300 -25.48 2.06 26.12
C SER A 300 -24.57 1.30 25.15
N GLN A 301 -23.44 1.91 24.78
CA GLN A 301 -22.41 1.28 23.93
C GLN A 301 -21.37 0.48 24.74
N GLY A 302 -21.42 0.55 26.08
CA GLY A 302 -20.41 -0.04 26.96
C GLY A 302 -19.06 0.67 26.87
N PHE A 303 -19.05 1.98 26.61
CA PHE A 303 -17.83 2.77 26.48
C PHE A 303 -17.45 3.46 27.78
N THR A 304 -16.18 3.34 28.12
CA THR A 304 -15.57 4.12 29.21
C THR A 304 -15.15 5.49 28.67
N PRO A 305 -15.61 6.62 29.24
CA PRO A 305 -15.11 7.94 28.88
C PRO A 305 -13.75 8.25 29.53
N GLY A 306 -12.89 8.98 28.83
CA GLY A 306 -11.59 9.40 29.35
C GLY A 306 -10.69 10.01 28.29
N SER A 307 -9.41 10.15 28.62
CA SER A 307 -8.35 10.56 27.71
C SER A 307 -7.11 9.69 27.91
N SER A 308 -6.33 9.45 26.87
CA SER A 308 -5.13 8.59 26.91
C SER A 308 -5.46 7.18 27.41
N GLN A 309 -6.55 6.64 26.89
CA GLN A 309 -7.04 5.31 27.23
C GLN A 309 -6.09 4.24 26.68
N ASP A 310 -5.87 3.21 27.48
CA ASP A 310 -5.04 2.08 27.07
C ASP A 310 -5.62 1.38 25.82
N GLY A 311 -4.74 0.97 24.91
CA GLY A 311 -5.15 0.31 23.67
C GLY A 311 -5.92 -0.99 23.89
N THR A 312 -5.68 -1.69 25.00
CA THR A 312 -6.43 -2.89 25.39
C THR A 312 -7.89 -2.58 25.71
N LEU A 313 -8.14 -1.46 26.41
CA LEU A 313 -9.49 -0.98 26.68
C LEU A 313 -10.21 -0.64 25.37
N LEU A 314 -9.56 0.15 24.52
CA LEU A 314 -10.06 0.56 23.20
C LEU A 314 -10.25 -0.61 22.22
N ASN A 315 -9.60 -1.75 22.45
CA ASN A 315 -9.79 -2.97 21.68
C ASN A 315 -10.99 -3.79 22.21
N SER A 316 -11.11 -3.90 23.54
CA SER A 316 -12.15 -4.69 24.20
C SER A 316 -13.55 -4.07 24.07
N GLU A 317 -13.64 -2.74 24.06
CA GLU A 317 -14.90 -2.01 23.94
C GLU A 317 -15.23 -1.78 22.46
N ARG A 318 -16.13 -2.60 21.93
CA ARG A 318 -16.38 -2.68 20.49
C ARG A 318 -17.60 -1.87 20.08
N VAL A 319 -17.49 -1.15 18.98
CA VAL A 319 -18.63 -0.54 18.29
C VAL A 319 -19.62 -1.62 17.87
N TRP A 320 -20.90 -1.28 17.75
CA TRP A 320 -21.98 -2.24 17.48
C TRP A 320 -21.69 -3.23 16.33
N GLN A 321 -21.22 -2.74 15.18
CA GLN A 321 -20.89 -3.61 14.03
C GLN A 321 -19.67 -4.53 14.25
N ASP A 322 -18.92 -4.36 15.33
CA ASP A 322 -17.66 -5.05 15.63
C ASP A 322 -17.76 -6.08 16.78
N ILE A 323 -18.88 -6.09 17.53
CA ILE A 323 -19.07 -6.90 18.76
C ILE A 323 -18.73 -8.38 18.54
N ASN A 324 -19.15 -8.96 17.41
CA ASN A 324 -18.93 -10.38 17.11
C ASN A 324 -17.83 -10.62 16.06
N ALA A 325 -17.16 -9.56 15.62
CA ALA A 325 -16.12 -9.68 14.62
C ALA A 325 -14.90 -10.44 15.18
N PRO A 326 -14.07 -11.05 14.31
CA PRO A 326 -12.82 -11.67 14.75
C PRO A 326 -11.84 -10.63 15.31
N GLN A 327 -10.90 -11.07 16.14
CA GLN A 327 -9.77 -10.21 16.51
C GLN A 327 -8.83 -10.03 15.30
N PHE A 328 -8.01 -8.97 15.30
CA PHE A 328 -6.94 -8.81 14.33
C PHE A 328 -6.07 -10.06 14.24
N GLY A 329 -5.81 -10.53 13.02
CA GLY A 329 -5.04 -11.74 12.74
C GLY A 329 -5.81 -13.06 12.87
N GLN A 330 -7.03 -13.07 13.43
CA GLN A 330 -7.80 -14.32 13.59
C GLN A 330 -8.45 -14.80 12.28
N GLY A 331 -8.67 -13.88 11.33
CA GLY A 331 -9.37 -14.18 10.09
C GLY A 331 -10.88 -14.39 10.22
N PRO A 332 -11.53 -14.72 9.10
CA PRO A 332 -12.97 -14.66 9.01
C PRO A 332 -13.64 -15.86 9.69
N LYS A 333 -14.86 -15.65 10.20
CA LYS A 333 -15.67 -16.66 10.90
C LYS A 333 -16.91 -17.04 10.11
#